data_AF-A0A937QC24-F1
#
_entry.id   AF-A0A937QC24-F1
#
_cell.length_a   1.000
_cell.length_b   1.000
_cell.length_c   1.000
_cell.angle_alpha   90.00
_cell.angle_beta   90.00
_cell.angle_gamma   90.00
#
_symmetry.space_group_name_H-M   'P 1'
#
loop_
_entity.id
_entity.type
_entity.pdbx_description
1 polymer ?
#
loop_
_entity_poly.entity_id
_entity_poly.type
_entity_poly.pdbx_seq_one_letter_code
_entity_poly.pdbx_strand_id
1 'polypeptide(L)' 'MNTEGFKRKLNAISSTDVKGYSRLMGDDESETVRTLTTYREAITNLVQEYEGRVVD' A
#
# COMPACT_ATOMS: atom_id res chain seq x y z
N MET A 1 -7.39 26.36 -16.11
CA MET A 1 -7.13 25.51 -14.92
C MET A 1 -6.04 26.20 -14.13
N ASN A 2 -6.34 26.65 -12.91
CA ASN A 2 -5.41 27.45 -12.12
C ASN A 2 -4.26 26.55 -11.64
N THR A 3 -3.04 26.81 -12.13
CA THR A 3 -1.82 26.02 -11.89
C THR A 3 -1.20 26.25 -10.50
N GLU A 4 -1.79 27.17 -9.71
CA GLU A 4 -1.24 27.69 -8.44
C GLU A 4 -1.19 26.68 -7.28
N GLY A 5 -1.61 25.43 -7.49
CA GLY A 5 -1.56 24.37 -6.47
C GLY A 5 -0.70 23.15 -6.82
N PHE A 6 -0.16 23.03 -8.05
CA PHE A 6 0.48 21.79 -8.49
C PHE A 6 2.01 21.90 -8.48
N LYS A 7 2.63 21.48 -7.36
CA LYS A 7 4.10 21.43 -7.24
C LYS A 7 4.64 20.18 -7.94
N ARG A 8 5.18 20.34 -9.15
CA ARG A 8 5.92 19.27 -9.83
C ARG A 8 7.20 18.97 -9.06
N LYS A 9 7.44 17.70 -8.76
CA LYS A 9 8.68 17.19 -8.17
C LYS A 9 8.94 15.78 -8.66
N LEU A 10 10.22 15.41 -8.80
CA LEU A 10 10.61 14.03 -9.08
C LEU A 10 10.43 13.20 -7.81
N ASN A 11 9.71 12.08 -7.89
CA ASN A 11 9.57 11.11 -6.80
C ASN A 11 9.64 9.69 -7.35
N ALA A 12 10.04 8.74 -6.50
CA ALA A 12 9.75 7.33 -6.71
C ALA A 12 8.29 7.05 -6.31
N ILE A 13 7.57 6.30 -7.15
CA ILE A 13 6.22 5.81 -6.86
C ILE A 13 6.29 4.29 -6.97
N SER A 14 5.87 3.61 -5.90
CA SER A 14 5.75 2.15 -5.86
C SER A 14 4.28 1.77 -5.72
N SER A 15 3.83 0.83 -6.54
CA SER A 15 2.51 0.21 -6.44
C SER A 15 2.71 -1.29 -6.33
N THR A 16 2.06 -1.92 -5.36
CA THR A 16 2.22 -3.35 -5.07
C THR A 16 0.85 -3.95 -4.76
N ASP A 17 0.59 -5.13 -5.32
CA ASP A 17 -0.66 -5.87 -5.17
C ASP A 17 -0.41 -7.30 -4.69
N VAL A 18 -1.40 -7.91 -4.04
CA VAL A 18 -1.33 -9.27 -3.52
C VAL A 18 -1.98 -10.24 -4.51
N LYS A 19 -1.13 -10.99 -5.21
CA LYS A 19 -1.56 -12.00 -6.17
C LYS A 19 -2.47 -13.05 -5.51
N GLY A 20 -3.63 -13.29 -6.13
CA GLY A 20 -4.54 -14.37 -5.74
C GLY A 20 -5.36 -14.07 -4.49
N TYR A 21 -5.34 -12.84 -3.99
CA TYR A 21 -6.13 -12.40 -2.83
C TYR A 21 -7.62 -12.77 -2.94
N SER A 22 -8.24 -12.56 -4.11
CA SER A 22 -9.66 -12.90 -4.31
C SER A 22 -9.96 -14.39 -4.10
N ARG A 23 -9.01 -15.28 -4.40
CA ARG A 23 -9.16 -16.72 -4.13
C ARG A 23 -9.01 -17.01 -2.64
N LEU A 24 -7.98 -16.45 -2.01
CA LEU A 24 -7.73 -16.62 -0.58
C LEU A 24 -8.93 -16.15 0.27
N MET A 25 -9.56 -15.04 -0.12
CA MET A 25 -10.78 -14.54 0.51
C MET A 25 -11.98 -15.50 0.40
N GLY A 26 -12.08 -16.26 -0.68
CA GLY A 26 -13.12 -17.28 -0.83
C GLY A 26 -12.84 -18.56 -0.02
N ASP A 27 -11.57 -18.86 0.23
CA ASP A 27 -11.14 -20.05 0.97
C ASP A 27 -11.22 -19.82 2.50
N ASP A 28 -10.62 -18.74 3.00
CA ASP A 28 -10.68 -18.32 4.41
C ASP A 28 -10.49 -16.81 4.54
N GLU A 29 -11.60 -16.09 4.74
CA GLU A 29 -11.59 -14.64 4.88
C GLU A 29 -10.80 -14.17 6.11
N SER A 30 -10.96 -14.84 7.25
CA SER A 30 -10.38 -14.39 8.52
C SER A 30 -8.86 -14.51 8.52
N GLU A 31 -8.35 -15.65 8.08
CA GLU A 31 -6.90 -15.87 7.93
C GLU A 31 -6.30 -14.96 6.87
N THR A 32 -7.03 -14.71 5.77
CA THR A 32 -6.59 -13.82 4.70
C THR A 32 -6.49 -12.37 5.19
N VAL A 33 -7.50 -11.86 5.90
CA VAL A 33 -7.49 -10.50 6.48
C VAL A 33 -6.36 -10.36 7.50
N ARG A 34 -6.15 -11.35 8.38
CA ARG A 34 -5.07 -11.32 9.36
C ARG A 34 -3.71 -11.22 8.66
N THR A 35 -3.48 -12.08 7.68
CA THR A 35 -2.23 -12.12 6.91
C THR A 35 -1.99 -10.81 6.17
N LEU A 36 -3.01 -10.27 5.50
CA LEU A 36 -2.90 -8.99 4.82
C LEU A 36 -2.60 -7.83 5.76
N THR A 37 -3.22 -7.82 6.94
CA THR A 37 -3.01 -6.78 7.94
C THR A 37 -1.56 -6.78 8.40
N THR A 38 -1.02 -7.96 8.74
CA THR A 38 0.39 -8.10 9.14
C THR A 38 1.36 -7.62 8.04
N TYR A 39 1.13 -7.98 6.78
CA TYR A 39 2.00 -7.50 5.70
C TYR A 39 1.85 -6.00 5.44
N ARG A 40 0.65 -5.44 5.54
CA ARG A 40 0.42 -4.00 5.43
C ARG A 40 1.14 -3.22 6.53
N GLU A 41 1.13 -3.72 7.76
CA GLU A 41 1.87 -3.11 8.87
C GLU A 41 3.38 -3.13 8.60
N ALA A 42 3.93 -4.28 8.18
CA ALA A 42 5.35 -4.40 7.86
C ALA A 42 5.77 -3.44 6.73
N ILE A 43 4.97 -3.36 5.65
CA ILE A 43 5.22 -2.43 4.54
C ILE A 43 5.12 -0.98 5.02
N THR A 44 4.11 -0.65 5.81
CA THR A 44 3.91 0.72 6.34
C THR A 44 5.10 1.15 7.20
N ASN A 45 5.58 0.27 8.08
CA ASN A 45 6.75 0.54 8.91
C ASN A 45 7.99 0.82 8.07
N LEU A 46 8.25 -0.01 7.05
CA LEU A 46 9.38 0.20 6.13
C LEU A 46 9.24 1.52 5.36
N VAL A 47 8.04 1.83 4.84
CA VAL A 47 7.80 3.10 4.13
C VAL A 47 8.07 4.29 5.04
N GLN A 48 7.64 4.24 6.30
CA GLN A 48 7.88 5.29 7.28
C GLN A 48 9.37 5.41 7.68
N GLU A 49 10.06 4.28 7.85
CA GLU A 49 11.49 4.23 8.17
C GLU A 49 12.34 4.96 7.13
N TYR A 50 11.97 4.86 5.85
CA TYR A 50 12.63 5.55 4.73
C TYR A 50 11.98 6.89 4.36
N GLU A 51 11.26 7.53 5.28
CA GLU A 51 10.61 8.84 5.12
C GLU A 51 9.65 8.92 3.91
N GLY A 52 9.15 7.76 3.50
CA GLY A 52 8.15 7.63 2.46
C GLY A 52 6.74 7.93 2.98
N ARG A 53 5.77 7.85 2.07
CA ARG A 53 4.36 8.05 2.38
C ARG A 53 3.54 6.91 1.79
N VAL A 54 2.74 6.26 2.64
CA VAL A 54 1.66 5.37 2.21
C VAL A 54 0.48 6.23 1.74
N VAL A 55 -0.12 5.83 0.62
CA VAL A 55 -1.34 6.42 0.07
C VAL A 55 -2.34 5.27 -0.05
N ASP A 56 -3.42 5.34 0.72
CA ASP A 56 -4.53 4.37 0.76
C ASP A 56 -5.80 4.90 0.08
#